data_AF-A0A1T4NU25-F1
#
_entry.id   AF-A0A1T4NU25-F1
#
_cell.length_a   1.000
_cell.length_b   1.000
_cell.length_c   1.000
_cell.angle_alpha   90.00
_cell.angle_beta   90.00
_cell.angle_gamma   90.00
#
_symmetry.space_group_name_H-M   'P 1'
#
loop_
_entity.id
_entity.type
_entity.pdbx_description
1 polymer ?
#
loop_
_entity_poly.entity_id
_entity_poly.type
_entity_poly.pdbx_seq_one_letter_code
_entity_poly.pdbx_strand_id
1 'polypeptide(L)'
;MQFKAGAFPTVVGAFLSIWALSLSASAQTPHLTPYVVDVLAAPRTMYGADDRRHLVYELRIANPTSSEVKLSAIHVIDSDTGKMLLELGRDDIAKRFSIGGRRGAESADLGVGQFGVLFAHVALDPGIPTPKSIAHQVTAQLVDRGLSMTTTVGQISVEDPPPVVLGPPLIGKGYVAGDGCCDTIRHVRALLPLNGRFALAQRFAIDWEQVDGQNRLVNGNTKTLSNYTIFGKEVIAVANGTVVAIRNDLPEQVPGKLPKNLDVAEADGNFIVLDIGNGAYVLYAHLQPGSVKVTVGAKVRRGQALAKVGNTGNSQAPHLHLHVMDGPSPLLSNGIPYVIDEFRLTAVDRAGTADFDKAEATGAPMTLSPQSPPQQKKNVLPMDLMVVDFSRDAAADERSR
;
A
#
# COMPACT_ATOMS: atom_id res chain seq x y z
N MET A 1 11.67 78.97 -36.85
CA MET A 1 11.84 79.07 -35.38
C MET A 1 12.88 78.04 -34.95
N GLN A 2 13.88 78.49 -34.18
CA GLN A 2 15.06 77.73 -33.74
C GLN A 2 14.77 76.75 -32.59
N PHE A 3 15.76 75.88 -32.36
CA PHE A 3 16.10 75.09 -31.15
C PHE A 3 15.33 73.76 -30.97
N LYS A 4 15.93 72.66 -30.52
CA LYS A 4 17.21 72.41 -29.82
C LYS A 4 17.61 70.93 -29.96
N ALA A 5 18.92 70.67 -30.01
CA ALA A 5 19.50 69.33 -29.88
C ALA A 5 19.40 68.83 -28.43
N GLY A 6 19.14 67.54 -28.25
CA GLY A 6 19.17 66.82 -26.97
C GLY A 6 19.92 65.50 -27.12
N ALA A 7 20.90 65.27 -26.25
CA ALA A 7 21.84 64.16 -26.27
C ALA A 7 21.21 62.83 -25.79
N PHE A 8 21.83 61.74 -26.26
CA PHE A 8 21.53 60.32 -25.98
C PHE A 8 21.58 59.93 -24.49
N PRO A 9 21.04 58.74 -24.16
CA PRO A 9 21.98 57.76 -23.63
C PRO A 9 21.88 56.37 -24.28
N THR A 10 23.05 55.76 -24.28
CA THR A 10 23.49 54.45 -24.73
C THR A 10 22.62 53.31 -24.19
N VAL A 11 22.11 52.45 -25.08
CA VAL A 11 21.53 51.16 -24.69
C VAL A 11 22.67 50.20 -24.37
N VAL A 12 22.77 49.81 -23.10
CA VAL A 12 23.63 48.71 -22.65
C VAL A 12 23.03 47.41 -23.16
N GLY A 13 23.68 46.79 -24.15
CA GLY A 13 23.32 45.45 -24.62
C GLY A 13 23.58 44.42 -23.53
N ALA A 14 22.52 43.83 -22.99
CA ALA A 14 22.61 42.65 -22.14
C ALA A 14 23.02 41.44 -23.01
N PHE A 15 24.23 40.94 -22.80
CA PHE A 15 24.65 39.65 -23.34
C PHE A 15 23.87 38.54 -22.64
N LEU A 16 22.85 37.98 -23.30
CA LEU A 16 22.31 36.68 -22.92
C LEU A 16 23.35 35.61 -23.31
N SER A 17 24.14 35.17 -22.34
CA SER A 17 24.92 33.94 -22.45
C SER A 17 23.98 32.73 -22.39
N ILE A 18 23.56 32.26 -23.55
CA ILE A 18 22.86 30.99 -23.72
C ILE A 18 23.88 29.88 -23.49
N TRP A 19 23.83 29.25 -22.32
CA TRP A 19 24.51 27.98 -22.09
C TRP A 19 23.78 26.91 -22.91
N ALA A 20 24.31 26.58 -24.08
CA ALA A 20 23.87 25.42 -24.84
C ALA A 20 24.26 24.16 -24.05
N LEU A 21 23.29 23.57 -23.34
CA LEU A 21 23.42 22.20 -22.86
C LEU A 21 23.48 21.29 -24.08
N SER A 22 24.69 20.86 -24.45
CA SER A 22 24.89 19.78 -25.40
C SER A 22 24.42 18.47 -24.76
N LEU A 23 23.17 18.08 -25.03
CA LEU A 23 22.69 16.73 -24.76
C LEU A 23 23.32 15.79 -25.78
N SER A 24 24.44 15.18 -25.41
CA SER A 24 25.04 14.09 -26.20
C SER A 24 24.14 12.86 -26.07
N ALA A 25 23.26 12.62 -27.04
CA ALA A 25 22.55 11.35 -27.15
C ALA A 25 23.53 10.29 -27.68
N SER A 26 23.90 9.31 -26.86
CA SER A 26 24.62 8.13 -27.33
C SER A 26 23.63 7.14 -27.95
N ALA A 27 24.00 6.52 -29.06
CA ALA A 27 23.21 5.43 -29.63
C ALA A 27 23.24 4.22 -28.67
N GLN A 28 22.08 3.75 -28.23
CA GLN A 28 21.98 2.54 -27.43
C GLN A 28 22.21 1.30 -28.30
N THR A 29 23.06 0.38 -27.83
CA THR A 29 23.23 -0.93 -28.46
C THR A 29 21.99 -1.78 -28.18
N PRO A 30 21.33 -2.34 -29.20
CA PRO A 30 20.18 -3.21 -28.98
C PRO A 30 20.61 -4.53 -28.34
N HIS A 31 19.89 -4.97 -27.30
CA HIS A 31 20.05 -6.26 -26.64
C HIS A 31 18.78 -7.10 -26.82
N LEU A 32 18.94 -8.40 -27.10
CA LEU A 32 17.80 -9.30 -27.20
C LEU A 32 17.18 -9.49 -25.80
N THR A 33 15.92 -9.08 -25.64
CA THR A 33 15.11 -9.33 -24.45
C THR A 33 13.81 -10.02 -24.88
N PRO A 34 13.64 -11.33 -24.66
CA PRO A 34 12.52 -12.13 -25.16
C PRO A 34 11.24 -11.97 -24.31
N TYR A 35 11.20 -10.96 -23.46
CA TYR A 35 10.05 -10.59 -22.64
C TYR A 35 10.06 -9.08 -22.45
N VAL A 36 8.88 -8.51 -22.20
CA VAL A 36 8.73 -7.08 -21.95
C VAL A 36 8.47 -6.89 -20.47
N VAL A 37 9.15 -5.92 -19.85
CA VAL A 37 9.05 -5.65 -18.41
C VAL A 37 8.63 -4.22 -18.17
N ASP A 38 7.61 -4.05 -17.34
CA ASP A 38 7.11 -2.75 -16.89
C ASP A 38 6.99 -2.74 -15.37
N VAL A 39 7.42 -1.65 -14.73
CA VAL A 39 7.09 -1.37 -13.34
C VAL A 39 5.79 -0.57 -13.33
N LEU A 40 4.72 -1.10 -12.72
CA LEU A 40 3.37 -0.55 -12.87
C LEU A 40 3.20 0.82 -12.18
N ALA A 41 3.96 1.08 -11.12
CA ALA A 41 4.09 2.38 -10.48
C ALA A 41 5.45 2.49 -9.81
N ALA A 42 6.02 3.70 -9.79
CA ALA A 42 7.31 3.96 -9.15
C ALA A 42 7.27 3.48 -7.68
N PRO A 43 8.25 2.68 -7.22
CA PRO A 43 8.30 2.25 -5.83
C PRO A 43 8.43 3.45 -4.90
N ARG A 44 7.60 3.49 -3.85
CA ARG A 44 7.72 4.47 -2.77
C ARG A 44 8.33 3.82 -1.55
N THR A 45 9.27 4.49 -0.92
CA THR A 45 9.80 4.08 0.38
C THR A 45 8.78 4.26 1.49
N MET A 46 8.89 3.39 2.49
CA MET A 46 8.14 3.47 3.72
C MET A 46 8.99 2.95 4.87
N TYR A 47 8.89 3.58 6.04
CA TYR A 47 9.51 3.08 7.27
C TYR A 47 8.55 2.14 8.01
N GLY A 48 8.95 0.89 8.15
CA GLY A 48 8.22 -0.13 8.90
C GLY A 48 8.52 -0.09 10.39
N ALA A 49 7.60 -0.60 11.20
CA ALA A 49 7.79 -0.72 12.65
C ALA A 49 8.78 -1.84 13.03
N ASP A 50 9.27 -2.60 12.06
CA ASP A 50 10.40 -3.53 12.17
C ASP A 50 11.78 -2.83 11.97
N ASP A 51 11.78 -1.50 11.96
CA ASP A 51 12.95 -0.62 11.85
C ASP A 51 13.66 -0.69 10.48
N ARG A 52 12.99 -1.23 9.46
CA ARG A 52 13.46 -1.31 8.08
C ARG A 52 12.76 -0.33 7.15
N ARG A 53 13.38 -0.07 5.99
CA ARG A 53 12.71 0.63 4.87
C ARG A 53 12.19 -0.39 3.88
N HIS A 54 10.95 -0.22 3.43
CA HIS A 54 10.29 -1.12 2.50
C HIS A 54 10.05 -0.44 1.16
N LEU A 55 10.26 -1.18 0.08
CA LEU A 55 9.76 -0.89 -1.25
C LEU A 55 8.77 -1.99 -1.64
N VAL A 56 7.53 -1.61 -1.89
CA VAL A 56 6.46 -2.52 -2.30
C VAL A 56 5.92 -2.03 -3.63
N TYR A 57 5.99 -2.88 -4.65
CA TYR A 57 5.64 -2.51 -6.03
C TYR A 57 5.44 -3.74 -6.91
N GLU A 58 4.93 -3.51 -8.12
CA GLU A 58 4.53 -4.55 -9.04
C GLU A 58 5.34 -4.49 -10.34
N LEU A 59 5.96 -5.62 -10.69
CA LEU A 59 6.71 -5.81 -11.93
C LEU A 59 5.89 -6.68 -12.88
N ARG A 60 5.36 -6.08 -13.95
CA ARG A 60 4.69 -6.82 -15.03
C ARG A 60 5.73 -7.39 -15.98
N ILE A 61 5.62 -8.66 -16.29
CA ILE A 61 6.44 -9.35 -17.29
C ILE A 61 5.51 -9.98 -18.33
N ALA A 62 5.67 -9.61 -19.60
CA ALA A 62 4.90 -10.12 -20.73
C ALA A 62 5.78 -10.98 -21.65
N ASN A 63 5.22 -12.09 -22.12
CA ASN A 63 5.86 -12.98 -23.10
C ASN A 63 5.22 -12.76 -24.49
N PRO A 64 5.82 -11.91 -25.34
CA PRO A 64 5.34 -11.71 -26.71
C PRO A 64 5.83 -12.81 -27.67
N THR A 65 6.63 -13.76 -27.20
CA THR A 65 7.26 -14.77 -28.06
C THR A 65 6.32 -15.94 -28.33
N SER A 66 6.67 -16.75 -29.32
CA SER A 66 6.00 -18.02 -29.59
C SER A 66 6.48 -19.17 -28.71
N SER A 67 7.31 -18.90 -27.69
CA SER A 67 7.88 -19.93 -26.81
C SER A 67 7.48 -19.71 -25.37
N GLU A 68 7.33 -20.78 -24.60
CA GLU A 68 7.18 -20.68 -23.15
C GLU A 68 8.45 -20.06 -22.52
N VAL A 69 8.25 -19.14 -21.58
CA VAL A 69 9.31 -18.48 -20.82
C VAL A 69 9.26 -18.98 -19.38
N LYS A 70 10.33 -19.65 -18.93
CA LYS A 70 10.48 -20.08 -17.54
C LYS A 70 11.37 -19.12 -16.77
N LEU A 71 10.80 -18.42 -15.79
CA LEU A 71 11.54 -17.55 -14.90
C LEU A 71 12.31 -18.41 -13.89
N SER A 72 13.62 -18.18 -13.79
CA SER A 72 14.53 -18.96 -12.95
C SER A 72 15.01 -18.16 -11.74
N ALA A 73 15.31 -16.88 -11.92
CA ALA A 73 15.70 -15.98 -10.85
C ALA A 73 15.36 -14.53 -11.21
N ILE A 74 15.03 -13.72 -10.21
CA ILE A 74 14.87 -12.27 -10.33
C ILE A 74 15.64 -11.63 -9.19
N HIS A 75 16.59 -10.76 -9.52
CA HIS A 75 17.25 -9.90 -8.54
C HIS A 75 16.82 -8.46 -8.72
N VAL A 76 16.55 -7.77 -7.61
CA VAL A 76 16.41 -6.32 -7.59
C VAL A 76 17.76 -5.75 -7.22
N ILE A 77 18.27 -4.82 -8.04
CA ILE A 77 19.55 -4.17 -7.81
C ILE A 77 19.38 -2.66 -7.72
N ASP A 78 20.22 -2.01 -6.91
CA ASP A 78 20.46 -0.57 -7.00
C ASP A 78 21.14 -0.26 -8.34
N SER A 79 20.55 0.63 -9.14
CA SER A 79 21.06 0.92 -10.49
C SER A 79 22.37 1.71 -10.47
N ASP A 80 22.62 2.47 -9.40
CA ASP A 80 23.81 3.33 -9.30
C ASP A 80 25.03 2.50 -8.84
N THR A 81 24.81 1.56 -7.91
CA THR A 81 25.89 0.80 -7.27
C THR A 81 26.00 -0.65 -7.75
N GLY A 82 24.97 -1.18 -8.41
CA GLY A 82 24.87 -2.60 -8.76
C GLY A 82 24.63 -3.52 -7.56
N LYS A 83 24.44 -2.96 -6.36
CA LYS A 83 24.22 -3.75 -5.13
C LYS A 83 22.89 -4.48 -5.24
N MET A 84 22.91 -5.78 -4.93
CA MET A 84 21.70 -6.58 -4.81
C MET A 84 20.91 -6.19 -3.55
N LEU A 85 19.62 -5.95 -3.74
CA LEU A 85 18.66 -5.54 -2.71
C LEU A 85 17.65 -6.64 -2.39
N LEU A 86 17.34 -7.50 -3.36
CA LEU A 86 16.46 -8.66 -3.21
C LEU A 86 16.90 -9.75 -4.17
N GLU A 87 16.84 -11.01 -3.72
CA GLU A 87 17.01 -12.21 -4.52
C GLU A 87 15.74 -13.06 -4.43
N LEU A 88 15.20 -13.45 -5.59
CA LEU A 88 14.09 -14.38 -5.68
C LEU A 88 14.50 -15.54 -6.58
N GLY A 89 14.56 -16.74 -6.00
CA GLY A 89 14.67 -17.97 -6.77
C GLY A 89 13.34 -18.35 -7.40
N ARG A 90 13.36 -19.38 -8.25
CA ARG A 90 12.17 -19.88 -8.95
C ARG A 90 10.98 -20.18 -8.02
N ASP A 91 11.22 -20.80 -6.87
CA ASP A 91 10.16 -21.15 -5.92
C ASP A 91 9.55 -19.90 -5.25
N ASP A 92 10.34 -18.85 -5.05
CA ASP A 92 9.84 -17.58 -4.50
C ASP A 92 9.04 -16.80 -5.55
N ILE A 93 9.50 -16.84 -6.81
CA ILE A 93 8.75 -16.32 -7.96
C ILE A 93 7.41 -17.05 -8.06
N ALA A 94 7.39 -18.38 -7.97
CA ALA A 94 6.17 -19.18 -8.06
C ALA A 94 5.15 -18.93 -6.92
N LYS A 95 5.53 -18.20 -5.86
CA LYS A 95 4.62 -17.78 -4.78
C LYS A 95 4.12 -16.33 -4.93
N ARG A 96 4.71 -15.56 -5.84
CA ARG A 96 4.55 -14.08 -5.91
C ARG A 96 4.27 -13.54 -7.31
N PHE A 97 4.52 -14.32 -8.35
CA PHE A 97 4.26 -13.96 -9.74
C PHE A 97 2.93 -14.54 -10.20
N SER A 98 1.90 -13.70 -10.25
CA SER A 98 0.55 -14.09 -10.60
C SER A 98 0.29 -13.92 -12.09
N ILE A 99 -0.07 -15.00 -12.79
CA ILE A 99 -0.43 -14.94 -14.21
C ILE A 99 -1.69 -14.09 -14.40
N GLY A 100 -1.63 -13.13 -15.32
CA GLY A 100 -2.65 -12.11 -15.53
C GLY A 100 -2.85 -11.14 -14.36
N GLY A 101 -1.96 -11.16 -13.35
CA GLY A 101 -2.15 -10.47 -12.08
C GLY A 101 -3.26 -11.07 -11.21
N ARG A 102 -3.69 -12.30 -11.50
CA ARG A 102 -4.81 -12.97 -10.82
C ARG A 102 -4.33 -13.78 -9.62
N ARG A 103 -4.82 -13.44 -8.43
CA ARG A 103 -4.59 -14.21 -7.20
C ARG A 103 -4.97 -15.69 -7.37
N GLY A 104 -4.15 -16.59 -6.85
CA GLY A 104 -4.34 -18.04 -6.98
C GLY A 104 -3.87 -18.62 -8.31
N ALA A 105 -3.27 -17.80 -9.18
CA ALA A 105 -2.66 -18.20 -10.44
C ALA A 105 -1.14 -17.97 -10.42
N GLU A 106 -0.51 -18.13 -9.26
CA GLU A 106 0.92 -17.95 -9.09
C GLU A 106 1.69 -19.06 -9.83
N SER A 107 2.74 -18.68 -10.55
CA SER A 107 3.57 -19.58 -11.36
C SER A 107 4.92 -18.92 -11.62
N ALA A 108 5.97 -19.70 -11.90
CA ALA A 108 7.21 -19.17 -12.47
C ALA A 108 7.31 -19.37 -13.99
N ASP A 109 6.25 -19.92 -14.59
CA ASP A 109 6.16 -20.23 -16.01
C ASP A 109 5.15 -19.32 -16.68
N LEU A 110 5.61 -18.65 -17.75
CA LEU A 110 4.86 -17.66 -18.50
C LEU A 110 4.64 -18.19 -19.92
N GLY A 111 3.40 -18.59 -20.20
CA GLY A 111 3.00 -19.13 -21.49
C GLY A 111 3.01 -18.10 -22.61
N VAL A 112 2.85 -18.58 -23.85
CA VAL A 112 2.81 -17.77 -25.07
C VAL A 112 1.71 -16.72 -25.00
N GLY A 113 2.06 -15.45 -25.25
CA GLY A 113 1.12 -14.32 -25.22
C GLY A 113 0.60 -13.94 -23.83
N GLN A 114 1.05 -14.61 -22.77
CA GLN A 114 0.66 -14.28 -21.41
C GLN A 114 1.49 -13.12 -20.87
N PHE A 115 0.94 -12.44 -19.87
CA PHE A 115 1.71 -11.65 -18.93
C PHE A 115 1.44 -12.16 -17.51
N GLY A 116 2.36 -11.89 -16.61
CA GLY A 116 2.15 -12.01 -15.17
C GLY A 116 2.65 -10.77 -14.44
N VAL A 117 2.33 -10.69 -13.16
CA VAL A 117 2.72 -9.59 -12.29
C VAL A 117 3.39 -10.15 -11.06
N LEU A 118 4.65 -9.75 -10.84
CA LEU A 118 5.40 -10.05 -9.63
C LEU A 118 5.06 -8.98 -8.60
N PHE A 119 4.56 -9.39 -7.43
CA PHE A 119 4.41 -8.52 -6.28
C PHE A 119 5.73 -8.51 -5.49
N ALA A 120 6.55 -7.50 -5.77
CA ALA A 120 7.89 -7.36 -5.22
C ALA A 120 7.85 -6.62 -3.88
N HIS A 121 8.62 -7.14 -2.92
CA HIS A 121 8.83 -6.55 -1.61
C HIS A 121 10.32 -6.58 -1.30
N VAL A 122 10.93 -5.40 -1.26
CA VAL A 122 12.33 -5.20 -0.87
C VAL A 122 12.34 -4.60 0.53
N ALA A 123 12.95 -5.27 1.49
CA ALA A 123 13.19 -4.75 2.82
C ALA A 123 14.67 -4.40 2.97
N LEU A 124 14.97 -3.11 3.11
CA LEU A 124 16.32 -2.61 3.29
C LEU A 124 16.68 -2.63 4.78
N ASP A 125 17.79 -3.28 5.09
CA ASP A 125 18.33 -3.32 6.46
C ASP A 125 18.64 -1.91 7.00
N PRO A 126 18.59 -1.72 8.34
CA PRO A 126 18.91 -0.44 8.95
C PRO A 126 20.30 0.07 8.50
N GLY A 127 20.35 1.35 8.13
CA GLY A 127 21.58 2.00 7.66
C GLY A 127 21.88 1.81 6.17
N ILE A 128 21.14 0.98 5.45
CA ILE A 128 21.21 0.95 3.98
C ILE A 128 20.45 2.16 3.43
N PRO A 129 21.10 3.03 2.62
CA PRO A 129 20.44 4.20 2.05
C PRO A 129 19.36 3.77 1.05
N THR A 130 18.32 4.59 0.92
CA THR A 130 17.32 4.46 -0.14
C THR A 130 18.04 4.55 -1.51
N PRO A 131 17.90 3.56 -2.41
CA PRO A 131 18.44 3.67 -3.76
C PRO A 131 17.67 4.75 -4.54
N LYS A 132 18.35 5.53 -5.39
CA LYS A 132 17.67 6.55 -6.23
C LYS A 132 16.90 5.92 -7.38
N SER A 133 17.40 4.78 -7.87
CA SER A 133 16.72 3.97 -8.88
C SER A 133 17.08 2.51 -8.71
N ILE A 134 16.18 1.63 -9.13
CA ILE A 134 16.37 0.18 -9.11
C ILE A 134 16.21 -0.39 -10.51
N ALA A 135 16.85 -1.53 -10.76
CA ALA A 135 16.70 -2.33 -11.97
C ALA A 135 16.55 -3.81 -11.61
N HIS A 136 16.11 -4.61 -12.57
CA HIS A 136 15.77 -6.01 -12.36
C HIS A 136 16.66 -6.89 -13.22
N GLN A 137 17.46 -7.76 -12.61
CA GLN A 137 18.17 -8.82 -13.31
C GLN A 137 17.25 -10.04 -13.40
N VAL A 138 16.70 -10.29 -14.58
CA VAL A 138 15.76 -11.39 -14.83
C VAL A 138 16.49 -12.51 -15.56
N THR A 139 16.58 -13.68 -14.92
CA THR A 139 17.09 -14.92 -15.53
C THR A 139 15.92 -15.76 -15.99
N ALA A 140 15.85 -16.03 -17.30
CA ALA A 140 14.77 -16.81 -17.88
C ALA A 140 15.25 -17.76 -18.98
N GLN A 141 14.51 -18.85 -19.17
CA GLN A 141 14.72 -19.85 -20.21
C GLN A 141 13.60 -19.79 -21.25
N LEU A 142 13.98 -19.74 -22.53
CA LEU A 142 13.07 -19.97 -23.66
C LEU A 142 13.08 -21.45 -24.00
N VAL A 143 11.97 -22.13 -23.75
CA VAL A 143 11.89 -23.59 -23.78
C VAL A 143 12.21 -24.14 -25.17
N ASP A 144 11.56 -23.63 -26.22
CA ASP A 144 11.71 -24.19 -27.58
C ASP A 144 13.07 -23.93 -28.20
N ARG A 145 13.80 -22.94 -27.67
CA ARG A 145 15.16 -22.60 -28.13
C ARG A 145 16.26 -23.18 -27.26
N GLY A 146 15.91 -23.79 -26.12
CA GLY A 146 16.88 -24.24 -25.11
C GLY A 146 17.80 -23.12 -24.62
N LEU A 147 17.36 -21.85 -24.72
CA LEU A 147 18.20 -20.68 -24.49
C LEU A 147 17.88 -20.08 -23.13
N SER A 148 18.88 -20.05 -22.24
CA SER A 148 18.80 -19.34 -20.97
C SER A 148 19.58 -18.03 -21.06
N MET A 149 19.01 -16.96 -20.50
CA MET A 149 19.64 -15.65 -20.48
C MET A 149 19.29 -14.86 -19.22
N THR A 150 20.20 -13.99 -18.83
CA THR A 150 19.99 -12.98 -17.79
C THR A 150 20.02 -11.61 -18.46
N THR A 151 18.98 -10.81 -18.24
CA THR A 151 18.91 -9.44 -18.75
C THR A 151 18.67 -8.46 -17.60
N THR A 152 19.21 -7.25 -17.69
CA THR A 152 18.90 -6.15 -16.76
C THR A 152 17.86 -5.25 -17.42
N VAL A 153 16.68 -5.16 -16.82
CA VAL A 153 15.49 -4.54 -17.41
C VAL A 153 14.67 -3.79 -16.36
N GLY A 154 13.69 -3.01 -16.82
CA GLY A 154 12.73 -2.35 -15.94
C GLY A 154 13.38 -1.38 -14.95
N GLN A 155 14.40 -0.63 -15.39
CA GLN A 155 14.99 0.41 -14.56
C GLN A 155 13.94 1.50 -14.27
N ILE A 156 13.80 1.89 -13.02
CA ILE A 156 12.79 2.85 -12.55
C ILE A 156 13.36 3.69 -11.41
N SER A 157 13.00 4.96 -11.34
CA SER A 157 13.29 5.80 -10.18
C SER A 157 12.51 5.32 -8.94
N VAL A 158 13.12 5.45 -7.77
CA VAL A 158 12.47 5.25 -6.48
C VAL A 158 12.05 6.61 -5.93
N GLU A 159 10.81 6.69 -5.47
CA GLU A 159 10.25 7.88 -4.85
C GLU A 159 10.44 7.80 -3.32
N ASP A 160 11.00 8.85 -2.71
CA ASP A 160 11.13 8.99 -1.24
C ASP A 160 10.46 10.29 -0.77
N PRO A 161 9.13 10.45 -0.98
CA PRO A 161 8.42 11.63 -0.53
C PRO A 161 8.34 11.67 1.01
N PRO A 162 8.15 12.86 1.62
CA PRO A 162 7.79 12.94 3.03
C PRO A 162 6.60 12.02 3.34
N PRO A 163 6.65 11.22 4.41
CA PRO A 163 5.61 10.25 4.69
C PRO A 163 4.28 10.95 4.99
N VAL A 164 3.18 10.35 4.54
CA VAL A 164 1.86 10.72 5.04
C VAL A 164 1.77 10.26 6.50
N VAL A 165 1.66 11.22 7.42
CA VAL A 165 1.61 10.94 8.85
C VAL A 165 0.17 10.96 9.34
N LEU A 166 -0.29 9.83 9.85
CA LEU A 166 -1.62 9.63 10.41
C LEU A 166 -1.56 9.58 11.93
N GLY A 167 -2.60 10.08 12.59
CA GLY A 167 -2.91 9.74 13.98
C GLY A 167 -3.64 8.41 14.10
N PRO A 168 -3.99 8.00 15.34
CA PRO A 168 -4.76 6.79 15.56
C PRO A 168 -6.13 6.81 14.86
N PRO A 169 -6.54 5.74 14.16
CA PRO A 169 -7.90 5.62 13.61
C PRO A 169 -8.91 5.13 14.66
N LEU A 170 -8.40 4.56 15.76
CA LEU A 170 -9.12 3.91 16.85
C LEU A 170 -8.43 4.23 18.18
N ILE A 171 -9.12 4.09 19.31
CA ILE A 171 -8.57 4.32 20.66
C ILE A 171 -8.83 3.11 21.54
N GLY A 172 -7.80 2.63 22.23
CA GLY A 172 -7.88 1.45 23.08
C GLY A 172 -6.67 0.55 22.95
N LYS A 173 -6.86 -0.73 23.31
CA LYS A 173 -5.79 -1.72 23.38
C LYS A 173 -6.07 -2.91 22.48
N GLY A 174 -5.01 -3.62 22.10
CA GLY A 174 -5.13 -4.92 21.44
C GLY A 174 -5.61 -4.84 19.98
N TYR A 175 -5.27 -3.78 19.26
CA TYR A 175 -5.60 -3.68 17.83
C TYR A 175 -4.61 -4.46 17.00
N VAL A 176 -5.10 -5.38 16.17
CA VAL A 176 -4.28 -6.17 15.24
C VAL A 176 -4.23 -5.45 13.90
N ALA A 177 -3.03 -5.23 13.37
CA ALA A 177 -2.83 -4.78 12.01
C ALA A 177 -2.93 -5.98 11.05
N GLY A 178 -4.14 -6.32 10.63
CA GLY A 178 -4.39 -7.45 9.73
C GLY A 178 -4.20 -7.09 8.26
N ASP A 179 -3.71 -8.05 7.48
CA ASP A 179 -3.50 -7.91 6.04
C ASP A 179 -2.71 -6.65 5.66
N GLY A 180 -1.78 -6.28 6.54
CA GLY A 180 -0.94 -5.11 6.41
C GLY A 180 0.30 -5.37 5.56
N CYS A 181 1.20 -4.40 5.55
CA CYS A 181 2.45 -4.55 4.82
C CYS A 181 3.30 -5.71 5.41
N CYS A 182 3.90 -6.58 4.60
CA CYS A 182 4.11 -6.38 3.16
C CYS A 182 3.99 -7.63 2.26
N ASP A 183 3.78 -8.82 2.84
CA ASP A 183 3.77 -10.08 2.07
C ASP A 183 2.41 -10.77 2.01
N THR A 184 1.42 -10.25 2.75
CA THR A 184 0.02 -10.67 2.64
C THR A 184 -0.44 -10.66 1.18
N ILE A 185 -1.30 -11.61 0.86
CA ILE A 185 -1.87 -11.76 -0.47
C ILE A 185 -3.12 -10.90 -0.68
N ARG A 186 -3.72 -10.33 0.38
CA ARG A 186 -5.04 -9.69 0.29
C ARG A 186 -4.96 -8.25 -0.22
N HIS A 187 -4.33 -7.34 0.51
CA HIS A 187 -4.26 -5.93 0.14
C HIS A 187 -3.08 -5.59 -0.76
N VAL A 188 -1.88 -6.01 -0.35
CA VAL A 188 -0.63 -5.69 -1.06
C VAL A 188 -0.61 -6.20 -2.50
N ARG A 189 -1.50 -7.15 -2.83
CA ARG A 189 -1.66 -7.74 -4.17
C ARG A 189 -3.00 -7.41 -4.85
N ALA A 190 -3.68 -6.34 -4.44
CA ALA A 190 -4.98 -5.92 -4.99
C ALA A 190 -4.83 -5.15 -6.31
N LEU A 191 -4.42 -5.85 -7.37
CA LEU A 191 -4.36 -5.31 -8.74
C LEU A 191 -5.74 -5.39 -9.40
N LEU A 192 -6.45 -4.26 -9.52
CA LEU A 192 -7.83 -4.23 -10.00
C LEU A 192 -7.92 -3.79 -11.47
N PRO A 193 -8.46 -4.62 -12.39
CA PRO A 193 -8.67 -4.25 -13.79
C PRO A 193 -9.98 -3.44 -13.95
N LEU A 194 -9.95 -2.15 -13.65
CA LEU A 194 -11.12 -1.27 -13.67
C LEU A 194 -10.96 -0.18 -14.73
N ASN A 195 -12.05 0.10 -15.45
CA ASN A 195 -12.10 1.10 -16.52
C ASN A 195 -10.99 0.93 -17.58
N GLY A 196 -10.68 -0.31 -17.94
CA GLY A 196 -9.68 -0.64 -18.99
C GLY A 196 -8.22 -0.46 -18.57
N ARG A 197 -7.95 -0.21 -17.29
CA ARG A 197 -6.59 -0.10 -16.73
C ARG A 197 -6.45 -0.89 -15.43
N PHE A 198 -5.22 -1.13 -15.00
CA PHE A 198 -4.96 -1.59 -13.65
C PHE A 198 -4.95 -0.41 -12.67
N ALA A 199 -5.59 -0.60 -11.52
CA ALA A 199 -5.47 0.25 -10.35
C ALA A 199 -4.78 -0.55 -9.23
N LEU A 200 -3.75 0.04 -8.61
CA LEU A 200 -2.97 -0.58 -7.53
C LEU A 200 -3.58 -0.20 -6.19
N ALA A 201 -4.86 -0.49 -6.05
CA ALA A 201 -5.62 -0.16 -4.86
C ALA A 201 -5.06 -0.90 -3.64
N GLN A 202 -5.28 -0.34 -2.45
CA GLN A 202 -5.03 -1.03 -1.18
C GLN A 202 -3.59 -1.48 -0.88
N ARG A 203 -2.56 -1.13 -1.68
CA ARG A 203 -1.17 -1.64 -1.50
C ARG A 203 -0.64 -1.54 -0.05
N PHE A 204 -1.04 -0.50 0.67
CA PHE A 204 -0.62 -0.26 2.05
C PHE A 204 -1.81 -0.23 3.03
N ALA A 205 -2.93 -0.84 2.67
CA ALA A 205 -4.08 -0.93 3.54
C ALA A 205 -3.80 -1.79 4.77
N ILE A 206 -4.50 -1.48 5.86
CA ILE A 206 -4.54 -2.29 7.06
C ILE A 206 -6.01 -2.52 7.41
N ASP A 207 -6.38 -3.78 7.61
CA ASP A 207 -7.61 -4.16 8.28
C ASP A 207 -7.35 -4.20 9.78
N TRP A 208 -7.82 -3.18 10.48
CA TRP A 208 -7.74 -3.14 11.92
C TRP A 208 -8.78 -4.08 12.52
N GLU A 209 -8.30 -5.04 13.29
CA GLU A 209 -9.11 -5.91 14.14
C GLU A 209 -8.77 -5.69 15.62
N GLN A 210 -9.48 -6.36 16.54
CA GLN A 210 -9.21 -6.22 17.96
C GLN A 210 -9.28 -7.56 18.68
N VAL A 211 -8.27 -7.85 19.48
CA VAL A 211 -8.27 -8.99 20.40
C VAL A 211 -8.77 -8.59 21.79
N ASP A 212 -9.44 -9.53 22.47
CA ASP A 212 -9.75 -9.42 23.90
C ASP A 212 -8.56 -9.80 24.80
N GLY A 213 -8.76 -9.82 26.12
CA GLY A 213 -7.72 -10.18 27.10
C GLY A 213 -7.27 -11.64 27.04
N GLN A 214 -7.90 -12.47 26.22
CA GLN A 214 -7.57 -13.86 25.96
C GLN A 214 -7.11 -14.07 24.52
N ASN A 215 -6.71 -12.99 23.83
CA ASN A 215 -6.24 -12.99 22.44
C ASN A 215 -7.28 -13.43 21.41
N ARG A 216 -8.59 -13.30 21.71
CA ARG A 216 -9.66 -13.70 20.78
C ARG A 216 -10.20 -12.50 20.01
N LEU A 217 -10.33 -12.65 18.70
CA LEU A 217 -10.99 -11.67 17.82
C LEU A 217 -12.51 -11.65 18.04
N VAL A 218 -13.08 -12.82 18.36
CA VAL A 218 -14.51 -13.05 18.57
C VAL A 218 -14.75 -13.96 19.76
N ASN A 219 -15.68 -13.58 20.64
CA ASN A 219 -16.08 -14.35 21.80
C ASN A 219 -17.55 -14.78 21.69
N GLY A 220 -17.77 -16.01 21.23
CA GLY A 220 -19.11 -16.57 21.03
C GLY A 220 -19.30 -17.09 19.61
N ASN A 221 -20.55 -17.08 19.15
CA ASN A 221 -20.89 -17.48 17.78
C ASN A 221 -20.23 -16.53 16.75
N THR A 222 -19.42 -17.07 15.85
CA THR A 222 -18.72 -16.32 14.79
C THR A 222 -19.67 -15.73 13.74
N LYS A 223 -20.95 -16.09 13.73
CA LYS A 223 -21.96 -15.47 12.84
C LYS A 223 -22.65 -14.25 13.44
N THR A 224 -22.32 -13.87 14.68
CA THR A 224 -22.96 -12.76 15.38
C THR A 224 -21.99 -11.58 15.48
N LEU A 225 -22.32 -10.48 14.82
CA LEU A 225 -21.50 -9.26 14.73
C LEU A 225 -21.05 -8.75 16.10
N SER A 226 -21.96 -8.68 17.07
CA SER A 226 -21.67 -8.16 18.42
C SER A 226 -20.71 -9.03 19.25
N ASN A 227 -20.36 -10.23 18.78
CA ASN A 227 -19.38 -11.07 19.46
C ASN A 227 -17.94 -10.72 19.06
N TYR A 228 -17.74 -9.98 17.97
CA TYR A 228 -16.42 -9.51 17.56
C TYR A 228 -16.00 -8.31 18.41
N THR A 229 -14.80 -8.35 18.96
CA THR A 229 -14.32 -7.36 19.93
C THR A 229 -14.30 -5.94 19.35
N ILE A 230 -14.02 -5.81 18.05
CA ILE A 230 -13.94 -4.52 17.36
C ILE A 230 -15.29 -3.96 16.88
N PHE A 231 -16.33 -4.79 16.76
CA PHE A 231 -17.60 -4.33 16.19
C PHE A 231 -18.20 -3.20 17.04
N GLY A 232 -18.56 -2.10 16.38
CA GLY A 232 -19.14 -0.91 17.02
C GLY A 232 -18.14 0.04 17.69
N LYS A 233 -16.83 -0.21 17.60
CA LYS A 233 -15.81 0.73 18.09
C LYS A 233 -15.89 2.06 17.34
N GLU A 234 -15.67 3.16 18.06
CA GLU A 234 -15.67 4.49 17.47
C GLU A 234 -14.45 4.68 16.57
N VAL A 235 -14.71 5.06 15.32
CA VAL A 235 -13.70 5.43 14.32
C VAL A 235 -13.48 6.94 14.40
N ILE A 236 -12.23 7.37 14.47
CA ILE A 236 -11.85 8.78 14.57
C ILE A 236 -11.02 9.25 13.36
N ALA A 237 -11.09 10.54 13.07
CA ALA A 237 -10.31 11.15 12.00
C ALA A 237 -8.81 11.06 12.33
N VAL A 238 -8.02 10.53 11.40
CA VAL A 238 -6.57 10.33 11.58
C VAL A 238 -5.79 11.61 11.31
N ALA A 239 -6.40 12.57 10.62
CA ALA A 239 -5.81 13.86 10.29
C ALA A 239 -6.91 14.92 10.20
N ASN A 240 -6.49 16.19 10.14
CA ASN A 240 -7.38 17.25 9.69
C ASN A 240 -7.64 17.06 8.19
N GLY A 241 -8.84 17.35 7.73
CA GLY A 241 -9.16 17.20 6.31
C GLY A 241 -10.58 17.61 5.96
N THR A 242 -10.94 17.37 4.71
CA THR A 242 -12.28 17.60 4.16
C THR A 242 -12.87 16.29 3.69
N VAL A 243 -14.10 15.99 4.11
CA VAL A 243 -14.82 14.80 3.65
C VAL A 243 -15.18 14.97 2.17
N VAL A 244 -14.74 14.07 1.29
CA VAL A 244 -14.96 14.18 -0.15
C VAL A 244 -15.91 13.12 -0.72
N ALA A 245 -16.07 11.98 -0.04
CA ALA A 245 -17.06 10.97 -0.40
C ALA A 245 -17.51 10.21 0.85
N ILE A 246 -18.77 9.77 0.86
CA ILE A 246 -19.32 8.91 1.91
C ILE A 246 -20.29 7.89 1.32
N ARG A 247 -20.50 6.79 2.04
CA ARG A 247 -21.66 5.90 1.92
C ARG A 247 -22.08 5.43 3.31
N ASN A 248 -23.38 5.31 3.57
CA ASN A 248 -23.90 5.04 4.92
C ASN A 248 -25.20 4.20 4.95
N ASP A 249 -25.56 3.59 3.83
CA ASP A 249 -26.85 2.95 3.56
C ASP A 249 -26.77 1.43 3.36
N LEU A 250 -25.58 0.85 3.22
CA LEU A 250 -25.43 -0.59 3.01
C LEU A 250 -25.66 -1.39 4.29
N PRO A 251 -26.34 -2.54 4.21
CA PRO A 251 -26.57 -3.41 5.35
C PRO A 251 -25.29 -4.15 5.76
N GLU A 252 -25.27 -4.59 7.02
CA GLU A 252 -24.24 -5.48 7.55
C GLU A 252 -24.25 -6.84 6.86
N GLN A 253 -23.05 -7.40 6.62
CA GLN A 253 -22.91 -8.78 6.19
C GLN A 253 -22.96 -9.73 7.39
N VAL A 254 -23.39 -10.96 7.14
CA VAL A 254 -23.23 -12.05 8.10
C VAL A 254 -21.79 -12.55 8.03
N PRO A 255 -21.02 -12.57 9.14
CA PRO A 255 -19.61 -12.91 9.09
C PRO A 255 -19.31 -14.36 8.62
N GLY A 256 -18.06 -14.56 8.23
CA GLY A 256 -17.41 -15.81 7.83
C GLY A 256 -17.67 -16.27 6.39
N LYS A 257 -18.22 -15.41 5.52
CA LYS A 257 -18.18 -15.57 4.05
C LYS A 257 -18.26 -14.20 3.38
N LEU A 258 -17.54 -14.01 2.28
CA LEU A 258 -17.75 -12.85 1.41
C LEU A 258 -19.16 -12.85 0.80
N PRO A 259 -19.78 -11.68 0.60
CA PRO A 259 -21.02 -11.57 -0.15
C PRO A 259 -20.82 -12.06 -1.59
N LYS A 260 -21.86 -12.68 -2.14
CA LYS A 260 -21.88 -13.08 -3.56
C LYS A 260 -22.53 -11.99 -4.39
N ASN A 261 -21.98 -11.72 -5.57
CA ASN A 261 -22.53 -10.78 -6.56
C ASN A 261 -22.67 -9.34 -6.05
N LEU A 262 -21.74 -8.90 -5.21
CA LEU A 262 -21.68 -7.50 -4.77
C LEU A 262 -21.28 -6.60 -5.95
N ASP A 263 -21.94 -5.45 -6.12
CA ASP A 263 -21.50 -4.46 -7.10
C ASP A 263 -20.10 -3.96 -6.73
N VAL A 264 -19.26 -3.67 -7.72
CA VAL A 264 -17.95 -3.05 -7.51
C VAL A 264 -18.09 -1.74 -6.73
N ALA A 265 -19.14 -0.96 -6.97
CA ALA A 265 -19.44 0.28 -6.24
C ALA A 265 -19.83 0.06 -4.76
N GLU A 266 -20.06 -1.19 -4.35
CA GLU A 266 -20.43 -1.58 -2.99
C GLU A 266 -19.27 -2.25 -2.24
N ALA A 267 -18.13 -2.47 -2.88
CA ALA A 267 -17.01 -3.24 -2.32
C ALA A 267 -16.50 -2.67 -0.99
N ASP A 268 -16.37 -1.35 -0.87
CA ASP A 268 -15.90 -0.68 0.35
C ASP A 268 -16.97 -0.59 1.45
N GLY A 269 -18.20 -1.04 1.18
CA GLY A 269 -19.30 -0.96 2.13
C GLY A 269 -19.75 0.48 2.40
N ASN A 270 -20.12 0.75 3.65
CA ASN A 270 -20.26 2.12 4.11
C ASN A 270 -18.87 2.67 4.39
N PHE A 271 -18.60 3.86 3.90
CA PHE A 271 -17.26 4.42 3.95
C PHE A 271 -17.25 5.94 4.12
N ILE A 272 -16.08 6.46 4.45
CA ILE A 272 -15.74 7.88 4.42
C ILE A 272 -14.40 8.01 3.68
N VAL A 273 -14.31 8.93 2.71
CA VAL A 273 -13.05 9.36 2.11
C VAL A 273 -12.74 10.77 2.59
N LEU A 274 -11.56 10.95 3.17
CA LEU A 274 -11.06 12.19 3.72
C LEU A 274 -9.88 12.71 2.88
N ASP A 275 -10.01 13.89 2.28
CA ASP A 275 -8.89 14.62 1.69
C ASP A 275 -8.10 15.32 2.81
N ILE A 276 -6.83 14.93 2.97
CA ILE A 276 -5.94 15.46 4.01
C ILE A 276 -4.90 16.44 3.44
N GLY A 277 -5.04 16.82 2.17
CA GLY A 277 -4.14 17.70 1.43
C GLY A 277 -2.98 16.97 0.75
N ASN A 278 -2.20 17.72 -0.04
CA ASN A 278 -1.01 17.23 -0.76
C ASN A 278 -1.27 16.01 -1.67
N GLY A 279 -2.50 15.86 -2.17
CA GLY A 279 -2.89 14.74 -3.02
C GLY A 279 -3.06 13.40 -2.30
N ALA A 280 -3.13 13.41 -0.95
CA ALA A 280 -3.37 12.22 -0.15
C ALA A 280 -4.82 12.16 0.34
N TYR A 281 -5.44 11.00 0.18
CA TYR A 281 -6.82 10.72 0.60
C TYR A 281 -6.85 9.50 1.51
N VAL A 282 -7.63 9.53 2.59
CA VAL A 282 -7.76 8.42 3.54
C VAL A 282 -9.13 7.77 3.39
N LEU A 283 -9.17 6.46 3.17
CA LEU A 283 -10.39 5.66 3.18
C LEU A 283 -10.60 5.07 4.57
N TYR A 284 -11.84 5.15 5.07
CA TYR A 284 -12.36 4.34 6.16
C TYR A 284 -13.52 3.51 5.60
N ALA A 285 -13.40 2.19 5.59
CA ALA A 285 -14.39 1.31 4.96
C ALA A 285 -15.04 0.33 5.95
N HIS A 286 -16.05 -0.40 5.46
CA HIS A 286 -16.82 -1.39 6.21
C HIS A 286 -17.53 -0.85 7.46
N LEU A 287 -17.93 0.43 7.44
CA LEU A 287 -18.55 1.11 8.57
C LEU A 287 -19.97 0.61 8.86
N GLN A 288 -20.46 0.82 10.09
CA GLN A 288 -21.84 0.44 10.43
C GLN A 288 -22.87 1.31 9.69
N PRO A 289 -23.98 0.72 9.21
CA PRO A 289 -25.08 1.46 8.61
C PRO A 289 -25.62 2.53 9.55
N GLY A 290 -25.86 3.73 9.03
CA GLY A 290 -26.37 4.86 9.81
C GLY A 290 -25.40 5.45 10.84
N SER A 291 -24.16 4.97 10.94
CA SER A 291 -23.21 5.44 11.97
C SER A 291 -22.36 6.63 11.55
N VAL A 292 -22.25 6.92 10.25
CA VAL A 292 -21.46 8.06 9.74
C VAL A 292 -22.05 9.39 10.24
N LYS A 293 -21.23 10.17 10.95
CA LYS A 293 -21.59 11.42 11.65
C LYS A 293 -21.28 12.70 10.84
N VAL A 294 -20.76 12.55 9.63
CA VAL A 294 -20.25 13.66 8.80
C VAL A 294 -20.87 13.66 7.41
N THR A 295 -20.83 14.81 6.74
CA THR A 295 -21.34 14.98 5.38
C THR A 295 -20.21 15.38 4.43
N VAL A 296 -20.39 15.13 3.13
CA VAL A 296 -19.46 15.62 2.09
C VAL A 296 -19.31 17.14 2.20
N GLY A 297 -18.08 17.62 2.08
CA GLY A 297 -17.69 19.02 2.27
C GLY A 297 -17.39 19.43 3.72
N ALA A 298 -17.71 18.59 4.71
CA ALA A 298 -17.40 18.89 6.10
C ALA A 298 -15.89 18.87 6.35
N LYS A 299 -15.40 19.89 7.06
CA LYS A 299 -14.04 19.89 7.61
C LYS A 299 -14.04 19.13 8.92
N VAL A 300 -13.11 18.21 9.08
CA VAL A 300 -12.92 17.44 10.32
C VAL A 300 -11.55 17.71 10.91
N ARG A 301 -11.46 17.59 12.23
CA ARG A 301 -10.19 17.66 12.96
C ARG A 301 -9.73 16.26 13.31
N ARG A 302 -8.41 16.04 13.33
CA ARG A 302 -7.82 14.81 13.89
C ARG A 302 -8.43 14.51 15.27
N GLY A 303 -8.77 13.24 15.52
CA GLY A 303 -9.41 12.78 16.75
C GLY A 303 -10.94 12.96 16.79
N GLN A 304 -11.54 13.67 15.83
CA GLN A 304 -12.99 13.82 15.73
C GLN A 304 -13.64 12.47 15.42
N ALA A 305 -14.72 12.13 16.14
CA ALA A 305 -15.51 10.95 15.86
C ALA A 305 -16.17 11.03 14.47
N LEU A 306 -15.99 9.98 13.67
CA LEU A 306 -16.49 9.89 12.30
C LEU A 306 -17.64 8.89 12.16
N ALA A 307 -17.48 7.69 12.70
CA ALA A 307 -18.40 6.57 12.51
C ALA A 307 -18.17 5.46 13.53
N LYS A 308 -18.73 4.28 13.28
CA LYS A 308 -18.44 3.04 14.03
C LYS A 308 -17.99 1.92 13.10
N VAL A 309 -17.12 1.06 13.60
CA VAL A 309 -16.65 -0.16 12.89
C VAL A 309 -17.82 -1.12 12.66
N GLY A 310 -18.05 -1.52 11.41
CA GLY A 310 -19.09 -2.46 11.01
C GLY A 310 -18.52 -3.68 10.30
N ASN A 311 -19.30 -4.23 9.37
CA ASN A 311 -18.99 -5.38 8.53
C ASN A 311 -19.76 -5.28 7.19
N THR A 312 -19.82 -4.08 6.59
CA THR A 312 -20.59 -3.82 5.36
C THR A 312 -19.72 -3.99 4.10
N GLY A 313 -20.33 -4.17 2.94
CA GLY A 313 -19.59 -4.34 1.67
C GLY A 313 -18.88 -5.69 1.56
N ASN A 314 -17.72 -5.73 0.89
CA ASN A 314 -16.93 -6.93 0.62
C ASN A 314 -16.11 -7.38 1.84
N SER A 315 -16.80 -7.64 2.95
CA SER A 315 -16.19 -7.97 4.25
C SER A 315 -16.58 -9.37 4.72
N GLN A 316 -15.64 -10.09 5.35
CA GLN A 316 -15.89 -11.42 5.95
C GLN A 316 -16.06 -11.37 7.46
N ALA A 317 -15.46 -10.42 8.15
CA ALA A 317 -15.57 -10.25 9.58
C ALA A 317 -15.50 -8.77 9.95
N PRO A 318 -16.09 -8.33 11.08
CA PRO A 318 -15.98 -6.95 11.52
C PRO A 318 -14.52 -6.48 11.66
N HIS A 319 -14.16 -5.44 10.90
CA HIS A 319 -12.85 -4.79 10.94
C HIS A 319 -12.98 -3.35 10.43
N LEU A 320 -11.97 -2.52 10.68
CA LEU A 320 -11.82 -1.23 10.02
C LEU A 320 -10.75 -1.31 8.95
N HIS A 321 -11.15 -1.29 7.68
CA HIS A 321 -10.22 -1.11 6.58
C HIS A 321 -9.80 0.36 6.49
N LEU A 322 -8.50 0.62 6.58
CA LEU A 322 -7.89 1.94 6.47
C LEU A 322 -6.77 1.91 5.45
N HIS A 323 -6.79 2.84 4.50
CA HIS A 323 -5.62 3.07 3.64
C HIS A 323 -5.50 4.51 3.17
N VAL A 324 -4.35 4.84 2.60
CA VAL A 324 -4.09 6.14 1.96
C VAL A 324 -3.94 5.95 0.45
N MET A 325 -4.50 6.88 -0.32
CA MET A 325 -4.55 6.87 -1.77
C MET A 325 -3.99 8.16 -2.40
N ASP A 326 -3.55 8.07 -3.64
CA ASP A 326 -3.17 9.23 -4.48
C ASP A 326 -4.35 9.90 -5.22
N GLY A 327 -5.59 9.49 -4.91
CA GLY A 327 -6.82 10.01 -5.50
C GLY A 327 -8.04 9.71 -4.64
N PRO A 328 -9.19 10.34 -4.90
CA PRO A 328 -10.38 10.25 -4.05
C PRO A 328 -11.19 8.97 -4.25
N SER A 329 -10.84 8.13 -5.22
CA SER A 329 -11.62 6.92 -5.57
C SER A 329 -10.95 5.68 -4.99
N PRO A 330 -11.54 5.02 -3.98
CA PRO A 330 -11.01 3.82 -3.31
C PRO A 330 -10.39 2.78 -4.23
N LEU A 331 -11.12 2.38 -5.26
CA LEU A 331 -10.73 1.27 -6.14
C LEU A 331 -9.98 1.71 -7.41
N LEU A 332 -9.91 3.01 -7.71
CA LEU A 332 -9.30 3.54 -8.94
C LEU A 332 -8.01 4.33 -8.69
N SER A 333 -7.62 4.48 -7.42
CA SER A 333 -6.43 5.21 -7.00
C SER A 333 -5.38 4.23 -6.50
N ASN A 334 -4.09 4.58 -6.60
CA ASN A 334 -3.04 3.74 -6.06
C ASN A 334 -2.96 3.92 -4.55
N GLY A 335 -2.75 2.83 -3.83
CA GLY A 335 -2.35 2.87 -2.44
C GLY A 335 -0.96 3.50 -2.29
N ILE A 336 -0.84 4.51 -1.43
CA ILE A 336 0.43 5.16 -1.13
C ILE A 336 0.82 4.91 0.34
N PRO A 337 2.13 4.84 0.65
CA PRO A 337 2.55 4.51 1.99
C PRO A 337 2.22 5.63 2.97
N TYR A 338 1.97 5.25 4.21
CA TYR A 338 1.76 6.16 5.32
C TYR A 338 2.44 5.59 6.56
N VAL A 339 2.49 6.42 7.61
CA VAL A 339 2.97 6.01 8.93
C VAL A 339 1.97 6.45 9.99
N ILE A 340 1.97 5.78 11.13
CA ILE A 340 1.27 6.27 12.32
C ILE A 340 2.28 7.01 13.19
N ASP A 341 1.91 8.20 13.62
CA ASP A 341 2.79 9.08 14.36
C ASP A 341 3.20 8.53 15.72
N GLU A 342 2.29 7.84 16.42
CA GLU A 342 2.57 7.22 17.70
C GLU A 342 1.63 6.04 18.02
N PHE A 343 2.22 4.92 18.44
CA PHE A 343 1.48 3.78 19.01
C PHE A 343 2.40 2.92 19.87
N ARG A 344 1.79 2.07 20.72
CA ARG A 344 2.55 1.14 21.57
C ARG A 344 2.41 -0.29 21.04
N LEU A 345 3.52 -0.88 20.60
CA LEU A 345 3.59 -2.29 20.19
C LEU A 345 3.59 -3.19 21.43
N THR A 346 2.61 -4.10 21.52
CA THR A 346 2.39 -4.95 22.69
C THR A 346 2.54 -6.44 22.41
N ALA A 347 2.32 -6.88 21.17
CA ALA A 347 2.57 -8.26 20.75
C ALA A 347 2.72 -8.36 19.23
N VAL A 348 3.13 -9.52 18.74
CA VAL A 348 3.16 -9.87 17.31
C VAL A 348 2.67 -11.30 17.16
N ASP A 349 1.78 -11.57 16.21
CA ASP A 349 1.49 -12.94 15.80
C ASP A 349 2.61 -13.44 14.87
N ARG A 350 3.43 -14.36 15.38
CA ARG A 350 4.53 -14.97 14.61
C ARG A 350 4.12 -16.28 13.93
N ALA A 351 2.93 -16.80 14.23
CA ALA A 351 2.37 -17.97 13.56
C ALA A 351 1.82 -17.62 12.17
N GLY A 352 1.63 -16.31 11.89
CA GLY A 352 1.36 -15.78 10.56
C GLY A 352 -0.11 -15.84 10.19
N THR A 353 -0.43 -15.46 8.94
CA THR A 353 -1.81 -15.28 8.44
C THR A 353 -2.70 -16.51 8.65
N ALA A 354 -2.13 -17.73 8.64
CA ALA A 354 -2.91 -18.95 8.88
C ALA A 354 -3.47 -19.04 10.31
N ASP A 355 -2.77 -18.51 11.31
CA ASP A 355 -3.26 -18.48 12.71
C ASP A 355 -4.32 -17.40 12.88
N PHE A 356 -4.08 -16.21 12.31
CA PHE A 356 -5.06 -15.14 12.22
C PHE A 356 -6.37 -15.59 11.55
N ASP A 357 -6.30 -16.20 10.37
CA ASP A 357 -7.46 -16.71 9.63
C ASP A 357 -8.22 -17.78 10.41
N LYS A 358 -7.49 -18.65 11.12
CA LYS A 358 -8.10 -19.65 12.00
C LYS A 358 -8.81 -18.99 13.17
N ALA A 359 -8.20 -17.98 13.80
CA ALA A 359 -8.79 -17.24 14.92
C ALA A 359 -10.09 -16.55 14.49
N GLU A 360 -10.10 -15.88 13.33
CA GLU A 360 -11.30 -15.25 12.76
C GLU A 360 -12.39 -16.28 12.45
N ALA A 361 -12.03 -17.40 11.80
CA ALA A 361 -12.98 -18.42 11.37
C ALA A 361 -13.60 -19.23 12.52
N THR A 362 -12.84 -19.44 13.60
CA THR A 362 -13.22 -20.38 14.67
C THR A 362 -13.47 -19.75 16.04
N GLY A 363 -13.03 -18.49 16.25
CA GLY A 363 -13.01 -17.86 17.57
C GLY A 363 -11.94 -18.39 18.52
N ALA A 364 -11.01 -19.21 18.01
CA ALA A 364 -9.83 -19.62 18.76
C ALA A 364 -8.95 -18.40 19.09
N PRO A 365 -8.26 -18.39 20.24
CA PRO A 365 -7.24 -17.39 20.53
C PRO A 365 -6.13 -17.37 19.47
N MET A 366 -5.65 -16.17 19.15
CA MET A 366 -4.42 -15.97 18.40
C MET A 366 -3.19 -16.34 19.24
N THR A 367 -2.16 -16.84 18.57
CA THR A 367 -0.87 -17.25 19.13
C THR A 367 0.09 -16.06 19.19
N LEU A 368 -0.26 -15.09 20.02
CA LEU A 368 0.50 -13.85 20.13
C LEU A 368 1.80 -14.04 20.92
N SER A 369 2.91 -13.56 20.34
CA SER A 369 4.18 -13.39 21.04
C SER A 369 4.23 -12.02 21.72
N PRO A 370 4.23 -11.92 23.06
CA PRO A 370 4.23 -10.64 23.75
C PRO A 370 5.51 -9.84 23.48
N GLN A 371 5.34 -8.53 23.32
CA GLN A 371 6.44 -7.56 23.33
C GLN A 371 6.62 -7.04 24.75
N SER A 372 7.69 -7.48 25.43
CA SER A 372 7.95 -7.14 26.83
C SER A 372 9.36 -6.55 27.02
N PRO A 373 9.51 -5.29 27.48
CA PRO A 373 8.42 -4.33 27.68
C PRO A 373 7.76 -3.92 26.35
N PRO A 374 6.50 -3.45 26.38
CA PRO A 374 5.88 -2.84 25.21
C PRO A 374 6.72 -1.69 24.67
N GLN A 375 6.82 -1.58 23.35
CA GLN A 375 7.66 -0.58 22.69
C GLN A 375 6.84 0.61 22.20
N GLN A 376 7.29 1.82 22.50
CA GLN A 376 6.77 3.02 21.87
C GLN A 376 7.34 3.13 20.46
N LYS A 377 6.48 3.15 19.45
CA LYS A 377 6.84 3.34 18.04
C LYS A 377 6.31 4.70 17.58
N LYS A 378 7.08 5.39 16.73
CA LYS A 378 6.73 6.72 16.22
C LYS A 378 7.09 6.85 14.74
N ASN A 379 6.20 7.48 13.97
CA ASN A 379 6.38 7.75 12.54
C ASN A 379 6.81 6.51 11.73
N VAL A 380 6.18 5.37 12.02
CA VAL A 380 6.39 4.11 11.30
C VAL A 380 5.04 3.47 10.94
N LEU A 381 5.01 2.65 9.91
CA LEU A 381 3.85 1.81 9.61
C LEU A 381 3.87 0.55 10.52
N PRO A 382 2.79 0.23 11.23
CA PRO A 382 2.62 -1.09 11.84
C PRO A 382 2.75 -2.20 10.80
N MET A 383 3.60 -3.20 11.08
CA MET A 383 3.76 -4.35 10.19
C MET A 383 2.62 -5.34 10.37
N ASP A 384 2.41 -6.19 9.37
CA ASP A 384 1.39 -7.23 9.40
C ASP A 384 1.44 -8.05 10.69
N LEU A 385 0.25 -8.25 11.27
CA LEU A 385 -0.03 -8.96 12.51
C LEU A 385 0.66 -8.43 13.77
N MET A 386 1.12 -7.18 13.76
CA MET A 386 1.46 -6.48 15.00
C MET A 386 0.19 -6.14 15.79
N VAL A 387 0.29 -6.27 17.11
CA VAL A 387 -0.75 -5.87 18.05
C VAL A 387 -0.33 -4.58 18.74
N VAL A 388 -1.16 -3.55 18.62
CA VAL A 388 -0.86 -2.19 19.06
C VAL A 388 -1.94 -1.61 19.97
N ASP A 389 -1.52 -0.71 20.85
CA ASP A 389 -2.42 0.13 21.62
C ASP A 389 -2.34 1.58 21.12
N PHE A 390 -3.50 2.20 21.03
CA PHE A 390 -3.67 3.60 20.69
C PHE A 390 -4.22 4.38 21.88
N SER A 391 -3.53 5.44 22.27
CA SER A 391 -4.00 6.41 23.27
C SER A 391 -4.52 7.67 22.59
N ARG A 392 -5.42 8.40 23.27
CA ARG A 392 -5.70 9.78 22.88
C ARG A 392 -4.48 10.61 23.24
N ASP A 393 -3.94 11.35 22.28
CA ASP A 393 -2.90 12.33 22.57
C ASP A 393 -3.45 13.40 23.50
N ALA A 394 -2.84 13.56 24.68
CA ALA A 394 -3.10 14.73 25.52
C ALA A 394 -2.61 16.02 24.84
N ALA A 395 -1.61 15.93 23.95
CA ALA A 395 -0.95 17.09 23.31
C ALA A 395 -1.69 17.65 22.08
N ALA A 396 -2.60 16.89 21.45
CA ALA A 396 -3.39 17.38 20.33
C ALA A 396 -4.50 18.38 20.78
N ASP A 397 -4.97 18.23 22.02
CA ASP A 397 -5.97 19.14 22.62
C ASP A 397 -5.37 20.52 22.98
N GLU A 398 -4.07 20.64 23.22
CA GLU A 398 -3.43 21.93 23.57
C GLU A 398 -3.02 22.76 22.35
N ARG A 399 -2.71 22.14 21.20
CA ARG A 399 -2.39 22.89 19.96
C ARG A 399 -3.64 23.37 19.20
N SER A 400 -4.82 23.06 19.71
CA SER A 400 -6.12 23.43 19.10
C SER A 400 -6.93 24.42 19.95
N ARG A 401 -6.35 24.92 21.05
CA ARG A 401 -6.92 25.98 21.90
C ARG A 401 -6.33 27.35 21.58
#